data_AF-A0A938N712-F1
#
_entry.id   AF-A0A938N712-F1
#
_cell.length_a   1.000
_cell.length_b   1.000
_cell.length_c   1.000
_cell.angle_alpha   90.00
_cell.angle_beta   90.00
_cell.angle_gamma   90.00
#
_symmetry.space_group_name_H-M   'P 1'
#
loop_
_entity.id
_entity.type
_entity.pdbx_description
1 polymer ?
#
loop_
_entity_poly.entity_id
_entity_poly.type
_entity_poly.pdbx_seq_one_letter_code
_entity_poly.pdbx_strand_id
1 'polypeptide(L)'
;MNATYAPGSRVRVTQQVPRLTGSLTTTVEGTVVGFEQQKTGSWFAHSKDHRLWLDRLQLRKDDGEIVVLNLDQYSHVDVLG
;
A
#
# COMPACT_ATOMS: atom_id res chain seq x y z
N MET A 1 -6.15 11.10 -12.97
CA MET A 1 -5.19 10.49 -12.03
C MET A 1 -5.76 10.67 -10.63
N ASN A 2 -5.85 9.60 -9.83
CA ASN A 2 -6.41 9.68 -8.48
C ASN A 2 -5.47 10.54 -7.62
N ALA A 3 -5.94 11.70 -7.12
CA ALA A 3 -5.08 12.67 -6.42
C ALA A 3 -4.40 12.07 -5.17
N THR A 4 -5.00 11.02 -4.60
CA THR A 4 -4.49 10.24 -3.46
C THR A 4 -3.08 9.68 -3.68
N TYR A 5 -2.74 9.29 -4.91
CA TYR A 5 -1.45 8.63 -5.22
C TYR A 5 -0.51 9.51 -6.04
N ALA A 6 -0.79 10.81 -6.12
CA ALA A 6 0.09 11.72 -6.83
C ALA A 6 1.43 11.85 -6.08
N PRO A 7 2.59 11.73 -6.77
CA PRO A 7 3.88 12.02 -6.16
C PRO A 7 3.89 13.40 -5.51
N GLY A 8 4.43 13.48 -4.29
CA GLY A 8 4.42 14.68 -3.47
C GLY A 8 3.25 14.78 -2.48
N SER A 9 2.16 14.03 -2.66
CA SER A 9 1.06 13.99 -1.68
C SER A 9 1.52 13.39 -0.35
N ARG A 10 1.18 14.02 0.77
CA ARG A 10 1.34 13.41 2.09
C ARG A 10 0.15 12.52 2.38
N VAL A 11 0.38 11.30 2.82
CA VAL A 11 -0.67 10.32 3.09
C VAL A 11 -0.44 9.55 4.37
N ARG A 12 -1.54 9.05 4.96
CA ARG A 12 -1.55 7.98 5.96
C ARG A 12 -2.13 6.73 5.32
N VAL A 13 -1.39 5.64 5.38
CA VAL A 13 -1.87 4.31 4.99
C VAL A 13 -2.19 3.52 6.25
N THR A 14 -3.42 3.07 6.38
CA THR A 14 -3.86 2.16 7.44
C THR A 14 -4.10 0.79 6.83
N GLN A 15 -3.42 -0.23 7.33
CA GLN A 15 -3.62 -1.62 6.89
C GLN A 15 -4.13 -2.47 8.04
N GLN A 16 -5.11 -3.33 7.74
CA GLN A 16 -5.69 -4.24 8.70
C GLN A 16 -5.50 -5.70 8.28
N VAL A 17 -5.02 -6.52 9.20
CA VAL A 17 -5.01 -7.98 9.05
C VAL A 17 -6.10 -8.56 9.95
N PRO A 18 -7.16 -9.15 9.37
CA PRO A 18 -8.17 -9.87 10.14
C PRO A 18 -7.52 -11.03 10.91
N ARG A 19 -7.86 -11.19 12.19
CA ARG A 19 -7.42 -12.30 13.03
C ARG A 19 -8.64 -12.99 13.64
N LEU A 20 -8.42 -14.16 14.25
CA LEU A 20 -9.49 -14.90 14.94
C LEU A 20 -10.16 -14.04 16.03
N THR A 21 -9.41 -13.15 16.67
CA THR A 21 -9.92 -12.16 17.62
C THR A 21 -9.35 -10.78 17.30
N GLY A 22 -10.22 -9.83 16.96
CA GLY A 22 -9.84 -8.46 16.59
C GLY A 22 -9.06 -8.36 15.27
N SER A 23 -8.69 -7.15 14.90
CA SER A 23 -7.79 -6.89 13.76
C SER A 23 -6.38 -6.51 14.26
N LEU A 24 -5.35 -6.85 13.49
CA LEU A 24 -4.06 -6.16 13.62
C LEU A 24 -4.12 -4.94 12.73
N THR A 25 -3.94 -3.75 13.30
CA THR A 25 -3.94 -2.50 12.53
C THR A 25 -2.54 -1.90 12.56
N THR A 26 -2.04 -1.46 11.41
CA THR A 26 -0.76 -0.77 11.27
C THR A 26 -0.95 0.50 10.46
N THR A 27 -0.30 1.59 10.86
CA THR A 27 -0.34 2.86 10.15
C THR A 27 1.05 3.29 9.72
N VAL A 28 1.18 3.75 8.48
CA VAL A 28 2.40 4.32 7.93
C VAL A 28 2.09 5.67 7.31
N GLU A 29 2.86 6.69 7.67
CA GLU A 29 2.75 8.02 7.09
C GLU A 29 3.97 8.37 6.28
N GLY A 30 3.77 9.08 5.18
CA GLY A 30 4.85 9.46 4.30
C GLY A 30 4.39 10.27 3.11
N THR A 31 5.36 10.79 2.37
CA THR A 31 5.14 11.46 1.09
C THR A 31 5.18 10.44 -0.03
N VAL A 32 4.18 10.44 -0.91
CA VAL A 32 4.13 9.57 -2.08
C VAL A 32 5.32 9.86 -2.99
N VAL A 33 6.08 8.82 -3.32
CA VAL A 33 7.17 8.86 -4.29
C VAL A 33 6.69 8.29 -5.62
N GLY A 34 5.87 7.25 -5.59
CA GLY A 34 5.33 6.61 -6.79
C GLY A 34 4.23 5.61 -6.47
N PHE A 35 3.46 5.27 -7.50
CA PHE A 35 2.39 4.29 -7.45
C PHE A 35 2.34 3.51 -8.75
N GLU A 36 2.35 2.18 -8.67
CA GLU A 36 2.36 1.31 -9.84
C GLU A 36 1.74 -0.05 -9.54
N GLN A 37 1.22 -0.70 -10.59
CA GLN A 37 0.85 -2.11 -10.53
C GLN A 37 2.02 -2.97 -10.92
N GLN A 38 2.40 -3.90 -10.04
CA GLN A 38 3.45 -4.87 -10.31
C GLN A 38 2.98 -6.30 -10.09
N LYS A 39 3.49 -7.22 -10.90
CA LYS A 39 3.27 -8.65 -10.68
C LYS A 39 3.93 -9.10 -9.39
N THR A 40 3.28 -9.99 -8.66
CA THR A 40 3.92 -10.69 -7.54
C THR A 40 4.54 -12.01 -8.01
N GLY A 41 5.73 -12.32 -7.48
CA GLY A 41 6.37 -13.63 -7.64
C GLY A 41 5.91 -14.67 -6.60
N SER A 42 4.90 -14.35 -5.79
CA SER A 42 4.38 -15.26 -4.77
C SER A 42 3.72 -16.48 -5.42
N TRP A 43 4.27 -17.66 -5.11
CA TRP A 43 3.72 -18.96 -5.52
C TRP A 43 2.32 -19.21 -4.93
N PHE A 44 2.05 -18.70 -3.73
CA PHE A 44 0.78 -18.91 -3.02
C PHE A 44 -0.40 -18.13 -3.63
N ALA A 45 -0.10 -17.05 -4.35
CA ALA A 45 -1.10 -16.24 -5.02
C ALA A 45 -1.53 -16.89 -6.35
N HIS A 46 -2.25 -18.02 -6.29
CA HIS A 46 -2.87 -18.64 -7.46
C HIS A 46 -4.00 -17.74 -7.99
N SER A 47 -3.66 -16.75 -8.83
CA SER A 47 -4.66 -16.06 -9.63
C SER A 47 -5.10 -16.96 -10.78
N LYS A 48 -6.34 -16.79 -11.25
CA LYS A 48 -6.74 -17.22 -12.59
C LYS A 48 -5.70 -16.65 -13.57
N ASP A 49 -5.07 -17.51 -14.36
CA ASP A 49 -4.00 -17.19 -15.33
C ASP A 49 -2.60 -16.82 -14.79
N HIS A 50 -2.25 -17.14 -13.53
CA HIS A 50 -0.88 -17.00 -12.97
C HIS A 50 -0.30 -15.56 -13.02
N ARG A 51 -1.15 -14.53 -12.95
CA ARG A 51 -0.75 -13.12 -12.99
C ARG A 51 -1.53 -12.33 -11.95
N LEU A 52 -1.13 -12.42 -10.67
CA LEU A 52 -1.61 -11.50 -9.66
C LEU A 52 -0.83 -10.18 -9.77
N TRP A 53 -1.55 -9.10 -10.04
CA TRP A 53 -1.04 -7.74 -9.98
C TRP A 53 -1.38 -7.15 -8.62
N LEU A 54 -0.40 -6.49 -8.01
CA LEU A 54 -0.56 -5.76 -6.76
C LEU A 54 -0.36 -4.28 -7.02
N ASP A 55 -1.23 -3.48 -6.43
CA ASP A 55 -1.02 -2.04 -6.31
C ASP A 55 0.11 -1.80 -5.30
N ARG A 56 1.20 -1.17 -5.74
CA ARG A 56 2.35 -0.84 -4.91
C ARG A 56 2.47 0.66 -4.74
N LEU A 57 2.38 1.12 -3.50
CA LEU A 57 2.57 2.51 -3.13
C LEU A 57 3.94 2.68 -2.48
N GLN A 58 4.77 3.54 -3.06
CA GLN A 58 6.07 3.89 -2.52
C GLN A 58 5.95 5.20 -1.73
N LEU A 59 6.34 5.18 -0.47
CA LEU A 59 6.34 6.34 0.41
C LEU A 59 7.75 6.66 0.89
N ARG A 60 8.07 7.95 1.02
CA ARG A 60 9.19 8.44 1.81
C ARG A 60 8.69 8.88 3.17
N LYS A 61 9.16 8.23 4.23
CA LYS A 61 8.89 8.58 5.63
C LYS A 61 9.63 9.85 6.04
N ASP A 62 9.30 10.40 7.20
CA ASP A 62 9.91 11.64 7.72
C ASP A 62 11.40 11.51 8.04
N ASP A 63 11.85 10.30 8.38
CA ASP A 63 13.25 9.95 8.60
C ASP A 63 14.03 9.74 7.28
N GLY A 64 13.36 9.89 6.13
CA GLY A 64 13.94 9.70 4.80
C GLY A 64 13.91 8.25 4.30
N GLU A 65 13.45 7.29 5.10
CA GLU A 65 13.31 5.90 4.67
C GLU A 65 12.29 5.78 3.52
N ILE A 66 12.63 4.98 2.51
CA ILE A 66 11.70 4.62 1.43
C ILE A 66 11.08 3.26 1.75
N VAL A 67 9.75 3.23 1.86
CA VAL A 67 8.97 2.02 2.11
C VAL A 67 8.04 1.74 0.94
N VAL A 68 7.81 0.45 0.66
CA VAL A 68 6.88 0.00 -0.38
C VAL A 68 5.75 -0.78 0.29
N LEU A 69 4.53 -0.30 0.11
CA LEU A 69 3.31 -0.89 0.67
C LEU A 69 2.53 -1.55 -0.46
N ASN A 70 2.21 -2.84 -0.30
CA ASN A 70 1.24 -3.52 -1.17
C ASN A 70 -0.15 -3.15 -0.66
N LEU A 71 -0.98 -2.57 -1.52
CA LEU A 71 -2.36 -2.23 -1.19
C LEU A 71 -3.29 -3.39 -1.54
N ASP A 72 -4.26 -3.62 -0.66
CA ASP A 72 -5.30 -4.63 -0.80
C ASP A 72 -6.65 -4.09 -0.30
N GLN A 73 -7.67 -4.95 -0.27
CA GLN A 73 -9.01 -4.60 0.19
C GLN A 73 -9.10 -4.15 1.67
N TYR A 74 -8.06 -4.38 2.47
CA TYR A 74 -7.98 -3.96 3.88
C TYR A 74 -7.00 -2.81 4.09
N SER A 75 -6.63 -2.14 2.99
CA SER A 75 -5.77 -0.96 2.99
C SER A 75 -6.62 0.29 2.77
N HIS A 76 -6.47 1.28 3.64
CA HIS A 76 -7.11 2.59 3.51
C HIS A 76 -6.04 3.68 3.40
N VAL A 77 -6.21 4.61 2.47
CA VAL A 77 -5.26 5.69 2.22
C VAL A 77 -5.95 7.04 2.39
N ASP A 78 -5.56 7.76 3.43
CA ASP A 78 -6.02 9.10 3.74
C ASP A 78 -5.00 10.13 3.23
N VAL A 79 -5.45 11.13 2.49
CA VAL A 79 -4.62 12.30 2.14
C VAL A 79 -4.57 13.24 3.34
N LEU A 80 -3.37 13.58 3.78
CA LEU A 80 -3.13 14.57 4.82
C LEU A 80 -2.78 15.87 4.09
N GLY A 81 -3.70 16.84 4.13
CA GLY A 81 -3.59 18.11 3.39
C GLY A 81 -2.38 18.97 3.75
#